data_AF-A0A0C4F6U0-F1
#
_entry.id   AF-A0A0C4F6U0-F1
#
_cell.length_a   1.000
_cell.length_b   1.000
_cell.length_c   1.000
_cell.angle_alpha   90.00
_cell.angle_beta   90.00
_cell.angle_gamma   90.00
#
_symmetry.space_group_name_H-M   'P 1'
#
loop_
_entity.id
_entity.type
_entity.pdbx_description
1 polymer ?
#
loop_
_entity_poly.entity_id
_entity_poly.type
_entity_poly.pdbx_seq_one_letter_code
_entity_poly.pdbx_strand_id
1 'polypeptide(L)'
;MRDTFAQFHDHFSSEQQKILWIASYSRALSGNLGDNCPSYNWWRGLLKKNAEALGLPTARASSLADFVVKDLESAESFLQCLESVFSNHREKEEAQEKLAALRQGSKSIIDFNIEFNSYLHLVDYSDSTLVALYQAAVNPKIHECGVIRGGWSTIKTLEAKQDRAVELAPDAGEVASLNHRRSAPAPQIEYRVAVPPAASVAIL
;
A
#
# COMPACT_ATOMS: atom_id res chain seq x y z
N MET A 1 -5.28 -20.36 0.85
CA MET A 1 -5.56 -21.34 1.92
C MET A 1 -6.86 -22.13 1.66
N ARG A 2 -7.91 -21.52 1.08
CA ARG A 2 -9.14 -22.24 0.68
C ARG A 2 -8.89 -23.39 -0.30
N ASP A 3 -8.02 -23.20 -1.30
CA ASP A 3 -7.74 -24.26 -2.31
C ASP A 3 -6.89 -25.43 -1.79
N THR A 4 -6.23 -25.27 -0.64
CA THR A 4 -5.41 -26.33 -0.05
C THR A 4 -6.28 -27.49 0.44
N PHE A 5 -7.46 -27.20 0.98
CA PHE A 5 -8.40 -28.23 1.42
C PHE A 5 -9.05 -29.00 0.28
N ALA A 6 -9.15 -28.39 -0.91
CA ALA A 6 -9.63 -29.06 -2.11
C ALA A 6 -8.64 -30.11 -2.64
N GLN A 7 -7.33 -29.95 -2.39
CA GLN A 7 -6.28 -30.88 -2.82
C GLN A 7 -6.06 -32.06 -1.85
N PHE A 8 -6.48 -31.93 -0.60
CA PHE A 8 -6.18 -32.89 0.48
C PHE A 8 -7.43 -33.51 1.11
N HIS A 9 -8.53 -33.62 0.35
CA HIS A 9 -9.82 -34.08 0.89
C HIS A 9 -9.74 -35.46 1.57
N ASP A 10 -8.84 -36.35 1.09
CA ASP A 10 -8.67 -37.70 1.63
C ASP A 10 -7.57 -37.84 2.71
N HIS A 11 -6.91 -36.75 3.10
CA HIS A 11 -5.78 -36.80 4.04
C HIS A 11 -6.18 -36.59 5.51
N PHE A 12 -7.41 -36.14 5.78
CA PHE A 12 -7.87 -35.84 7.13
C PHE A 12 -9.00 -36.77 7.53
N SER A 13 -8.87 -37.42 8.69
CA SER A 13 -9.86 -38.36 9.22
C SER A 13 -11.04 -37.66 9.93
N SER A 14 -10.95 -36.35 10.20
CA SER A 14 -12.03 -35.57 10.83
C SER A 14 -11.88 -34.06 10.61
N GLU A 15 -12.96 -33.31 10.83
CA GLU A 15 -12.93 -31.83 10.86
C GLU A 15 -11.99 -31.30 11.93
N GLN A 16 -11.94 -31.94 13.10
CA GLN A 16 -10.99 -31.61 14.16
C GLN A 16 -9.54 -31.68 13.66
N GLN A 17 -9.17 -32.71 12.89
CA GLN A 17 -7.82 -32.80 12.33
C GLN A 17 -7.53 -31.69 11.32
N LYS A 18 -8.50 -31.31 10.48
CA LYS A 18 -8.36 -30.17 9.55
C LYS A 18 -8.12 -28.86 10.31
N ILE A 19 -8.90 -28.60 11.36
CA ILE A 19 -8.77 -27.42 12.20
C ILE A 19 -7.40 -27.39 12.89
N LEU A 20 -6.96 -28.51 13.47
CA LEU A 20 -5.64 -28.60 14.11
C LEU A 20 -4.50 -28.38 13.13
N TRP A 21 -4.66 -28.86 11.90
CA TRP A 21 -3.69 -28.61 10.83
C TRP A 21 -3.62 -27.12 10.47
N ILE A 22 -4.75 -26.41 10.34
CA ILE A 22 -4.77 -24.95 10.13
C ILE A 22 -4.13 -24.23 11.32
N ALA A 23 -4.56 -24.56 12.53
CA ALA A 23 -4.07 -23.94 13.76
C ALA A 23 -2.57 -24.18 13.98
N SER A 24 -1.99 -25.21 13.36
CA SER A 24 -0.55 -25.48 13.43
C SER A 24 0.30 -24.35 12.84
N TYR A 25 -0.26 -23.54 11.93
CA TYR A 25 0.38 -22.36 11.35
C TYR A 25 0.34 -21.12 12.26
N SER A 26 -0.41 -21.16 13.36
CA SER A 26 -0.48 -20.08 14.36
C SER A 26 0.79 -20.06 15.22
N ARG A 27 1.91 -19.64 14.64
CA ARG A 27 3.24 -19.55 15.28
C ARG A 27 3.93 -18.26 14.88
N ALA A 28 4.89 -17.81 15.70
CA ALA A 28 5.75 -16.69 15.34
C ALA A 28 6.60 -17.04 14.09
N LEU A 29 6.89 -16.04 13.25
CA LEU A 29 7.74 -16.20 12.06
C LEU A 29 9.14 -16.74 12.39
N SER A 30 9.63 -16.48 13.60
CA SER A 30 10.90 -16.94 14.12
C SER A 30 10.92 -18.45 14.40
N GLY A 31 9.76 -19.10 14.55
CA GLY A 31 9.64 -20.49 15.01
C GLY A 31 10.04 -20.68 16.49
N ASN A 32 10.44 -19.62 17.19
CA ASN A 32 10.90 -19.69 18.57
C ASN A 32 9.73 -19.93 19.52
N LEU A 33 9.93 -20.87 20.44
CA LEU A 33 9.01 -21.13 21.55
C LEU A 33 9.01 -19.94 22.50
N GLY A 34 7.85 -19.29 22.69
CA GLY A 34 7.68 -18.19 23.64
C GLY A 34 7.51 -16.80 23.03
N ASP A 35 7.70 -16.64 21.72
CA ASP A 35 7.43 -15.37 21.05
C ASP A 35 5.92 -15.07 21.00
N ASN A 36 5.55 -13.82 21.30
CA ASN A 36 4.16 -13.36 21.24
C ASN A 36 3.65 -13.42 19.80
N CYS A 37 2.79 -14.39 19.51
CA CYS A 37 2.14 -14.55 18.22
C CYS A 37 0.63 -14.28 18.39
N PRO A 38 0.08 -13.21 17.78
CA PRO A 38 -1.34 -12.88 17.90
C PRO A 38 -2.29 -14.02 17.50
N SER A 39 -1.96 -14.76 16.43
CA SER A 39 -2.75 -15.92 16.00
C SER A 39 -2.68 -17.10 16.98
N TYR A 40 -1.54 -17.31 17.63
CA TYR A 40 -1.42 -18.31 18.69
C TYR A 40 -2.24 -17.92 19.93
N ASN A 41 -2.16 -16.65 20.36
CA ASN A 41 -2.93 -16.16 21.50
C ASN A 41 -4.44 -16.25 21.24
N TRP A 42 -4.87 -15.90 20.02
CA TRP A 42 -6.25 -16.08 19.58
C TRP A 42 -6.67 -17.56 19.62
N TRP A 43 -5.87 -18.46 19.06
CA TRP A 43 -6.13 -19.91 19.10
C TRP A 43 -6.26 -20.44 20.54
N ARG A 44 -5.37 -20.02 21.44
CA ARG A 44 -5.44 -20.36 22.87
C ARG A 44 -6.69 -19.82 23.54
N GLY A 45 -7.15 -18.62 23.16
CA GLY A 45 -8.42 -18.06 23.61
C GLY A 45 -9.62 -18.91 23.15
N LEU A 46 -9.60 -19.34 21.89
CA LEU A 46 -10.66 -20.19 21.33
C LEU A 46 -10.75 -21.56 22.03
N LEU A 47 -9.60 -22.17 22.35
CA LEU A 47 -9.56 -23.40 23.15
C LEU A 47 -10.13 -23.21 24.57
N LYS A 48 -9.89 -22.05 25.19
CA LYS A 48 -10.48 -21.74 26.51
C LYS A 48 -12.00 -21.61 26.43
N LYS A 49 -12.51 -20.90 25.42
CA LYS A 49 -13.96 -20.81 25.13
C LYS A 49 -14.58 -22.20 24.93
N ASN A 50 -13.87 -23.09 24.23
CA ASN A 50 -14.32 -24.47 24.06
C ASN A 50 -14.34 -25.27 25.37
N ALA A 51 -13.31 -25.12 26.21
CA ALA A 51 -13.27 -25.76 27.53
C ALA A 51 -14.42 -25.29 28.43
N GLU A 52 -14.75 -24.00 28.42
CA GLU A 52 -15.90 -23.44 29.15
C GLU A 52 -17.22 -24.07 28.67
N ALA A 53 -17.41 -24.22 27.36
CA ALA A 53 -18.61 -24.85 26.80
C ALA A 53 -18.74 -26.33 27.18
N LEU A 54 -17.63 -27.02 27.41
CA LEU A 54 -17.59 -28.39 27.95
C LEU A 54 -17.73 -28.46 29.49
N GLY A 55 -17.80 -27.33 30.18
CA GLY A 55 -17.78 -27.28 31.65
C GLY A 55 -16.42 -27.66 32.27
N LEU A 56 -15.34 -27.59 31.50
CA LEU A 56 -13.98 -27.92 31.94
C LEU A 56 -13.22 -26.66 32.43
N PRO A 57 -12.22 -26.82 33.32
CA PRO A 57 -11.37 -25.71 33.72
C PRO A 57 -10.60 -25.11 32.53
N THR A 58 -10.73 -23.80 32.30
CA THR A 58 -10.05 -23.05 31.22
C THR A 58 -8.53 -23.15 31.27
N ALA A 59 -7.96 -23.32 32.47
CA ALA A 59 -6.53 -23.54 32.66
C ALA A 59 -6.04 -24.85 32.01
N ARG A 60 -6.93 -25.82 31.79
CA ARG A 60 -6.67 -27.11 31.15
C ARG A 60 -7.27 -27.20 29.73
N ALA A 61 -7.56 -26.06 29.12
CA ALA A 61 -8.01 -26.01 27.73
C ALA A 61 -7.04 -26.77 26.80
N SER A 62 -7.58 -27.68 26.01
CA SER A 62 -6.81 -28.67 25.25
C SER A 62 -7.36 -28.83 23.84
N SER A 63 -6.45 -29.00 22.88
CA SER A 63 -6.75 -29.37 21.50
C SER A 63 -7.20 -30.83 21.34
N LEU A 64 -7.03 -31.64 22.39
CA LEU A 64 -7.45 -33.04 22.44
C LEU A 64 -8.89 -33.21 22.96
N ALA A 65 -9.49 -32.16 23.51
CA ALA A 65 -10.88 -32.18 23.93
C ALA A 65 -11.82 -32.07 22.71
N ASP A 66 -13.06 -32.54 22.87
CA ASP A 66 -14.08 -32.45 21.82
C ASP A 66 -14.38 -30.99 21.49
N PHE A 67 -14.57 -30.70 20.21
CA PHE A 67 -14.91 -29.35 19.75
C PHE A 67 -16.42 -29.18 19.75
N VAL A 68 -16.93 -28.27 20.59
CA VAL A 68 -18.36 -28.05 20.80
C VAL A 68 -18.82 -26.63 20.50
N VAL A 69 -17.89 -25.69 20.37
CA VAL A 69 -18.22 -24.31 19.97
C VAL A 69 -18.38 -24.24 18.44
N LYS A 70 -19.34 -23.42 17.99
CA LYS A 70 -19.66 -23.24 16.56
C LYS A 70 -18.42 -22.96 15.69
N ASP A 71 -17.50 -22.14 16.20
CA ASP A 71 -16.27 -21.76 15.51
C ASP A 71 -15.30 -22.95 15.29
N LEU A 72 -15.49 -24.07 15.98
CA LEU A 72 -14.69 -25.30 15.89
C LEU A 72 -15.47 -26.50 15.34
N GLU A 73 -16.73 -26.30 14.91
CA GLU A 73 -17.60 -27.36 14.40
C GLU A 73 -17.09 -27.93 13.06
N SER A 74 -16.54 -27.06 12.21
CA SER A 74 -15.97 -27.42 10.90
C SER A 74 -14.76 -26.56 10.57
N ALA A 75 -13.93 -27.03 9.65
CA ALA A 75 -12.82 -26.26 9.12
C ALA A 75 -13.29 -24.97 8.44
N GLU A 76 -14.48 -24.98 7.82
CA GLU A 76 -15.09 -23.80 7.21
C GLU A 76 -15.47 -22.75 8.26
N SER A 77 -16.20 -23.14 9.31
CA SER A 77 -16.56 -22.24 10.42
C SER A 77 -15.31 -21.66 11.09
N PHE A 78 -14.27 -22.48 11.24
CA PHE A 78 -12.98 -22.05 11.78
C PHE A 78 -12.31 -21.00 10.89
N LEU A 79 -12.26 -21.23 9.57
CA LEU A 79 -11.70 -20.26 8.61
C LEU A 79 -12.49 -18.96 8.57
N GLN A 80 -13.83 -19.02 8.64
CA GLN A 80 -14.67 -17.82 8.72
C GLN A 80 -14.39 -17.03 10.01
N CYS A 81 -14.21 -17.71 11.15
CA CYS A 81 -13.85 -17.09 12.41
C CYS A 81 -12.47 -16.41 12.33
N LEU A 82 -11.49 -17.11 11.74
CA LEU A 82 -10.14 -16.59 11.53
C LEU A 82 -10.15 -15.35 10.61
N GLU A 83 -10.85 -15.42 9.48
CA GLU A 83 -11.02 -14.30 8.54
C GLU A 83 -11.70 -13.12 9.25
N SER A 84 -12.78 -13.35 10.00
CA SER A 84 -13.45 -12.29 10.75
C SER A 84 -12.54 -11.60 11.77
N VAL A 85 -11.55 -12.28 12.35
CA VAL A 85 -10.66 -11.70 13.37
C VAL A 85 -9.46 -11.00 12.75
N PHE A 86 -8.90 -11.55 11.68
CA PHE A 86 -7.64 -11.08 11.10
C PHE A 86 -7.80 -10.28 9.80
N SER A 87 -8.97 -10.24 9.19
CA SER A 87 -9.22 -9.41 8.01
C SER A 87 -9.13 -7.92 8.34
N ASN A 88 -8.58 -7.16 7.40
CA ASN A 88 -8.62 -5.70 7.47
C ASN A 88 -10.02 -5.22 7.08
N HIS A 89 -10.90 -5.07 8.07
CA HIS A 89 -12.26 -4.56 7.87
C HIS A 89 -12.32 -3.10 7.38
N ARG A 90 -11.18 -2.43 7.26
CA ARG A 90 -11.04 -1.05 6.78
C ARG A 90 -10.24 -0.95 5.47
N GLU A 91 -9.93 -2.07 4.82
CA GLU A 91 -9.08 -2.09 3.63
C GLU A 91 -9.61 -1.16 2.53
N LYS A 92 -10.94 -1.14 2.34
CA LYS A 92 -11.61 -0.28 1.38
C LYS A 92 -11.47 1.20 1.74
N GLU A 93 -11.79 1.58 2.98
CA GLU A 93 -11.70 2.96 3.46
C GLU A 93 -10.25 3.46 3.41
N GLU A 94 -9.29 2.62 3.80
CA GLU A 94 -7.85 2.94 3.72
C GLU A 94 -7.38 3.10 2.28
N ALA A 95 -7.86 2.26 1.35
CA ALA A 95 -7.57 2.40 -0.07
C ALA A 95 -8.16 3.70 -0.64
N GLN A 96 -9.38 4.06 -0.25
CA GLN A 96 -10.01 5.33 -0.63
C GLN A 96 -9.23 6.54 -0.12
N GLU A 97 -8.80 6.51 1.14
CA GLU A 97 -7.99 7.57 1.75
C GLU A 97 -6.63 7.71 1.05
N LYS A 98 -5.93 6.59 0.83
CA LYS A 98 -4.65 6.57 0.11
C LYS A 98 -4.80 7.09 -1.32
N LEU A 99 -5.80 6.62 -2.05
CA LEU A 99 -6.07 7.04 -3.44
C LEU A 99 -6.39 8.54 -3.52
N ALA A 100 -7.15 9.09 -2.57
CA ALA A 100 -7.46 10.52 -2.53
C ALA A 100 -6.23 11.39 -2.15
N ALA A 101 -5.34 10.85 -1.32
CA ALA A 101 -4.11 11.51 -0.89
C ALA A 101 -2.96 11.38 -1.90
N LEU A 102 -3.02 10.45 -2.85
CA LEU A 102 -1.97 10.23 -3.84
C LEU A 102 -1.65 11.49 -4.63
N ARG A 103 -0.35 11.76 -4.81
CA ARG A 103 0.17 12.83 -5.67
C ARG A 103 1.35 12.26 -6.45
N GLN A 104 1.47 12.64 -7.73
CA GLN A 104 2.60 12.20 -8.55
C GLN A 104 3.94 12.63 -7.93
N GLY A 105 4.02 13.86 -7.43
CA GLY A 105 5.23 14.38 -6.80
C GLY A 105 6.44 14.30 -7.75
N SER A 106 7.51 13.65 -7.29
CA SER A 106 8.74 13.40 -8.06
C SER A 106 8.74 12.09 -8.85
N LYS A 107 7.70 11.26 -8.74
CA LYS A 107 7.62 9.98 -9.45
C LYS A 107 7.44 10.21 -10.95
N SER A 108 7.95 9.27 -11.75
CA SER A 108 7.62 9.23 -13.17
C SER A 108 6.11 9.04 -13.32
N ILE A 109 5.53 9.50 -14.44
CA ILE A 109 4.10 9.30 -14.70
C ILE A 109 3.74 7.81 -14.75
N ILE A 110 4.67 6.96 -15.20
CA ILE A 110 4.48 5.52 -15.29
C ILE A 110 4.41 4.91 -13.89
N ASP A 111 5.39 5.19 -13.02
CA ASP A 111 5.39 4.66 -11.64
C ASP A 111 4.17 5.14 -10.86
N PHE A 112 3.78 6.41 -11.06
CA PHE A 112 2.57 6.96 -10.47
C PHE A 112 1.32 6.23 -10.96
N ASN A 113 1.19 5.94 -12.25
CA ASN A 113 0.05 5.20 -12.79
C ASN A 113 -0.02 3.77 -12.23
N ILE A 114 1.13 3.09 -12.07
CA ILE A 114 1.19 1.76 -11.45
C ILE A 114 0.64 1.81 -10.01
N GLU A 115 1.10 2.77 -9.22
CA GLU A 115 0.64 2.95 -7.85
C GLU A 115 -0.85 3.32 -7.79
N PHE A 116 -1.29 4.27 -8.62
CA PHE A 116 -2.70 4.67 -8.70
C PHE A 116 -3.60 3.49 -9.05
N ASN A 117 -3.18 2.67 -10.03
CA ASN A 117 -3.96 1.53 -10.51
C ASN A 117 -4.04 0.39 -9.48
N SER A 118 -3.06 0.28 -8.58
CA SER A 118 -3.06 -0.72 -7.50
C SER A 118 -4.26 -0.58 -6.54
N TYR A 119 -4.88 0.60 -6.47
CA TYR A 119 -6.03 0.85 -5.60
C TYR A 119 -7.38 0.66 -6.28
N LEU A 120 -7.45 0.55 -7.62
CA LEU A 120 -8.73 0.59 -8.34
C LEU A 120 -9.66 -0.58 -8.01
N HIS A 121 -9.10 -1.75 -7.74
CA HIS A 121 -9.88 -2.93 -7.35
C HIS A 121 -10.36 -2.90 -5.88
N LEU A 122 -9.86 -1.95 -5.09
CA LEU A 122 -10.19 -1.80 -3.68
C LEU A 122 -11.22 -0.69 -3.43
N VAL A 123 -11.62 0.06 -4.47
CA VAL A 123 -12.51 1.22 -4.35
C VAL A 123 -13.71 1.12 -5.29
N ASP A 124 -14.88 1.56 -4.81
CA ASP A 124 -16.11 1.62 -5.62
C ASP A 124 -16.34 3.04 -6.14
N TYR A 125 -15.43 3.54 -6.98
CA TYR A 125 -15.56 4.84 -7.62
C TYR A 125 -16.04 4.70 -9.07
N SER A 126 -16.89 5.64 -9.50
CA SER A 126 -17.20 5.77 -10.93
C SER A 126 -15.98 6.30 -11.69
N ASP A 127 -15.92 6.00 -12.98
CA ASP A 127 -14.87 6.52 -13.88
C ASP A 127 -14.71 8.03 -13.80
N SER A 128 -15.82 8.78 -13.67
CA SER A 128 -15.79 10.23 -13.53
C SER A 128 -15.03 10.68 -12.28
N THR A 129 -15.23 9.98 -11.16
CA THR A 129 -14.55 10.28 -9.89
C THR A 129 -13.08 9.92 -9.98
N LEU A 130 -12.76 8.76 -10.58
CA LEU A 130 -11.38 8.34 -10.81
C LEU A 130 -10.61 9.31 -11.70
N VAL A 131 -11.22 9.78 -12.80
CA VAL A 131 -10.62 10.78 -13.68
C VAL A 131 -10.38 12.09 -12.93
N ALA A 132 -11.33 12.56 -12.12
CA ALA A 132 -11.17 13.78 -11.34
C ALA A 132 -10.04 13.66 -10.31
N LEU A 133 -9.98 12.54 -9.57
CA LEU A 133 -8.90 12.25 -8.62
C LEU A 133 -7.54 12.19 -9.31
N TYR A 134 -7.46 11.50 -10.45
CA TYR A 134 -6.25 11.40 -11.24
C TYR A 134 -5.77 12.78 -11.72
N GLN A 135 -6.67 13.60 -12.27
CA GLN A 135 -6.34 14.96 -12.70
C GLN A 135 -5.81 15.84 -11.57
N ALA A 136 -6.38 15.72 -10.37
CA ALA A 136 -5.94 16.46 -9.19
C ALA A 136 -4.59 15.96 -8.64
N ALA A 137 -4.24 14.71 -8.91
CA ALA A 137 -3.06 14.06 -8.37
C ALA A 137 -1.82 14.15 -9.29
N VAL A 138 -2.03 14.21 -10.61
CA VAL A 138 -0.97 14.34 -11.62
C VAL A 138 -0.25 15.69 -11.50
N ASN A 139 1.02 15.70 -11.90
CA ASN A 139 1.84 16.91 -11.95
C ASN A 139 1.11 18.03 -12.74
N PRO A 140 0.90 19.21 -12.15
CA PRO A 140 0.18 20.31 -12.80
C PRO A 140 0.74 20.70 -14.18
N LYS A 141 2.04 20.50 -14.43
CA LYS A 141 2.65 20.79 -15.74
C LYS A 141 2.15 19.88 -16.85
N ILE A 142 1.86 18.61 -16.55
CA ILE A 142 1.25 17.68 -17.51
C ILE A 142 -0.16 18.15 -17.85
N HIS A 143 -0.92 18.58 -16.82
CA HIS A 143 -2.23 19.19 -17.00
C HIS A 143 -2.16 20.44 -17.89
N GLU A 144 -1.26 21.37 -17.62
CA GLU A 144 -1.04 22.58 -18.43
C GLU A 144 -0.70 22.24 -19.88
N CYS A 145 0.22 21.30 -20.12
CA CYS A 145 0.56 20.83 -21.46
C CYS A 145 -0.67 20.25 -22.18
N GLY A 146 -1.51 19.50 -21.47
CA GLY A 146 -2.74 18.93 -22.00
C GLY A 146 -3.80 19.99 -22.32
N VAL A 147 -3.88 21.07 -21.55
CA VAL A 147 -4.75 22.21 -21.85
C VAL A 147 -4.27 22.94 -23.10
N ILE A 148 -2.96 23.21 -23.22
CA ILE A 148 -2.36 23.92 -24.37
C ILE A 148 -2.50 23.10 -25.64
N ARG A 149 -2.24 21.79 -25.58
CA ARG A 149 -2.33 20.88 -26.73
C ARG A 149 -3.76 20.42 -27.04
N GLY A 150 -4.70 20.74 -26.17
CA GLY A 150 -6.09 20.31 -26.28
C GLY A 150 -6.33 18.83 -25.97
N GLY A 151 -7.61 18.48 -25.85
CA GLY A 151 -8.09 17.12 -25.61
C GLY A 151 -8.06 16.66 -24.15
N TRP A 152 -7.36 17.37 -23.25
CA TRP A 152 -7.27 16.97 -21.85
C TRP A 152 -8.63 16.96 -21.14
N SER A 153 -9.46 17.99 -21.29
CA SER A 153 -10.76 18.10 -20.63
C SER A 153 -11.84 17.17 -21.21
N THR A 154 -11.68 16.71 -22.45
CA THR A 154 -12.68 15.89 -23.15
C THR A 154 -12.56 14.40 -22.87
N ILE A 155 -11.43 13.94 -22.32
CA ILE A 155 -11.19 12.53 -21.97
C ILE A 155 -11.92 12.18 -20.68
N LYS A 156 -12.83 11.19 -20.78
CA LYS A 156 -13.74 10.76 -19.71
C LYS A 156 -13.41 9.41 -19.09
N THR A 157 -12.50 8.65 -19.70
CA THR A 157 -12.06 7.34 -19.20
C THR A 157 -10.71 7.51 -18.54
N LEU A 158 -10.48 6.77 -17.43
CA LEU A 158 -9.21 6.83 -16.72
C LEU A 158 -8.03 6.36 -17.61
N GLU A 159 -8.22 5.27 -18.34
CA GLU A 159 -7.20 4.68 -19.23
C GLU A 159 -6.69 5.71 -20.26
N ALA A 160 -7.58 6.24 -21.10
CA ALA A 160 -7.20 7.28 -22.06
C ALA A 160 -6.63 8.56 -21.39
N LYS A 161 -6.99 8.83 -20.13
CA LYS A 161 -6.41 9.96 -19.38
C LYS A 161 -4.96 9.69 -19.01
N GLN A 162 -4.68 8.47 -18.56
CA GLN A 162 -3.35 7.98 -18.23
C GLN A 162 -2.46 7.93 -19.47
N ASP A 163 -2.96 7.42 -20.59
CA ASP A 163 -2.24 7.39 -21.87
C ASP A 163 -1.84 8.80 -22.31
N ARG A 164 -2.81 9.72 -22.27
CA ARG A 164 -2.55 11.11 -22.61
C ARG A 164 -1.54 11.77 -21.67
N ALA A 165 -1.57 11.44 -20.37
CA ALA A 165 -0.60 11.94 -19.41
C ALA A 165 0.83 11.42 -19.70
N VAL A 166 0.96 10.15 -20.15
CA VAL A 166 2.23 9.57 -20.59
C VAL A 166 2.77 10.30 -21.82
N GLU A 167 1.92 10.55 -22.82
CA GLU A 167 2.32 11.30 -24.03
C GLU A 167 2.82 12.72 -23.72
N LEU A 168 2.22 13.39 -22.74
CA LEU A 168 2.51 14.78 -22.38
C LEU A 168 3.69 14.94 -21.39
N ALA A 169 4.10 13.85 -20.73
CA ALA A 169 5.13 13.89 -19.69
C ALA A 169 6.51 14.40 -20.18
N PRO A 170 7.01 14.04 -21.37
CA PRO A 170 8.28 14.57 -21.88
C PRO A 170 8.26 16.10 -22.00
N ASP A 171 7.18 16.66 -22.56
CA ASP A 171 7.03 18.10 -22.78
C ASP A 171 6.95 18.87 -21.44
N ALA A 172 6.25 18.30 -20.46
CA ALA A 172 6.20 18.86 -19.12
C ALA A 172 7.58 18.91 -18.45
N GLY A 173 8.45 17.94 -18.74
CA GLY A 173 9.86 17.90 -18.31
C GLY A 173 10.72 18.98 -18.97
N GLU A 174 10.53 19.21 -20.28
CA GLU A 174 11.23 20.27 -21.02
C GLU A 174 10.82 21.66 -20.52
N VAL A 175 9.52 21.90 -20.31
CA VAL A 175 8.99 23.15 -19.74
C VAL A 175 9.57 23.39 -18.33
N ALA A 176 9.71 22.34 -17.52
CA ALA A 176 10.33 22.45 -16.20
C ALA A 176 11.80 22.90 -16.29
N SER A 177 12.55 22.36 -17.25
CA SER A 177 13.95 22.68 -17.48
C SER A 177 14.15 24.11 -18.01
N LEU A 178 13.27 24.57 -18.91
CA LEU A 178 13.29 25.93 -19.46
C LEU A 178 12.97 26.99 -18.41
N ASN A 179 11.96 26.75 -17.57
CA ASN A 179 11.61 27.66 -16.48
C ASN A 179 12.73 27.71 -15.41
N HIS A 180 13.35 26.56 -15.09
CA HIS A 180 14.49 26.54 -14.17
C HIS A 180 15.68 27.38 -14.69
N ARG A 181 15.99 27.30 -15.99
CA ARG A 181 17.03 28.12 -16.62
C ARG A 181 16.74 29.62 -16.61
N ARG A 182 15.47 30.01 -16.73
CA ARG A 182 15.04 31.41 -16.67
C ARG A 182 15.07 31.99 -15.24
N SER A 183 14.93 31.14 -14.22
CA SER A 183 14.96 31.56 -12.81
C SER A 183 16.36 31.52 -12.18
N ALA A 184 17.39 31.04 -12.89
CA ALA A 184 18.76 31.10 -12.40
C ALA A 184 19.25 32.57 -12.38
N PRO A 185 19.82 33.07 -11.25
CA PRO A 185 20.35 34.42 -11.19
C PRO A 185 21.50 34.59 -12.19
N ALA A 186 21.54 35.74 -12.88
CA ALA A 186 22.58 36.04 -13.85
C ALA A 186 23.98 35.92 -13.21
N PRO A 187 25.00 35.39 -13.93
CA PRO A 187 26.34 35.26 -13.38
C PRO A 187 26.87 36.64 -12.97
N GLN A 188 27.22 36.80 -11.70
CA GLN A 188 27.85 38.02 -11.21
C GLN A 188 29.27 38.10 -11.79
N ILE A 189 29.51 39.09 -12.65
CA ILE A 189 30.84 39.41 -13.15
C ILE A 189 31.57 40.16 -12.03
N GLU A 190 32.51 39.50 -11.37
CA GLU A 190 33.33 40.10 -10.31
C GLU A 190 34.48 40.89 -10.95
N TYR A 191 34.36 42.22 -11.00
CA TYR A 191 35.43 43.09 -11.47
C TYR A 191 36.52 43.20 -10.40
N ARG A 192 37.65 42.49 -10.61
CA ARG A 192 38.82 42.59 -9.74
C ARG A 192 39.57 43.90 -10.02
N VAL A 193 39.46 44.88 -9.13
CA VAL A 193 40.28 46.10 -9.19
C VAL A 193 41.72 45.76 -8.81
N ALA A 194 42.66 46.00 -9.73
CA ALA A 194 44.09 45.83 -9.47
C ALA A 194 44.60 46.96 -8.55
N VAL A 195 45.20 46.60 -7.42
CA VAL A 195 45.86 47.55 -6.51
C VAL A 195 47.24 47.89 -7.07
N PRO A 196 47.62 49.17 -7.19
CA PRO A 196 48.93 49.55 -7.69
C PRO A 196 50.03 49.31 -6.64
N PRO A 197 51.27 48.98 -7.06
CA PRO A 197 52.36 48.65 -6.14
C PRO A 197 52.89 49.89 -5.40
N ALA A 198 53.25 49.71 -4.13
CA ALA A 198 53.77 50.75 -3.26
C ALA A 198 55.17 51.21 -3.70
N ALA A 199 55.37 52.52 -3.77
CA ALA A 199 56.67 53.13 -4.07
C ALA A 199 57.62 53.00 -2.86
N SER A 200 58.79 52.40 -3.07
CA SER A 200 59.88 52.39 -2.09
C SER A 200 60.55 53.76 -2.01
N VAL A 201 60.52 54.36 -0.83
CA VAL A 201 61.27 55.59 -0.52
C VAL A 201 62.68 55.19 -0.10
N ALA A 202 63.69 55.64 -0.84
CA ALA A 202 65.10 55.55 -0.45
C ALA A 202 65.48 56.79 0.37
N ILE A 203 66.03 56.56 1.57
CA ILE A 203 66.60 57.58 2.45
C ILE A 203 68.04 57.85 1.99
N LEU A 204 68.38 59.13 1.80
CA LEU A 204 69.77 59.62 1.69
C LEU A 204 70.24 60.11 3.06
#